data_AF-A0A5C5T8T7-F1
#
_entry.id   AF-A0A5C5T8T7-F1
#
_cell.length_a   1.000
_cell.length_b   1.000
_cell.length_c   1.000
_cell.angle_alpha   90.00
_cell.angle_beta   90.00
_cell.angle_gamma   90.00
#
_symmetry.space_group_name_H-M   'P 1'
#
loop_
_entity.id
_entity.type
_entity.pdbx_description
1 polymer ?
#
loop_
_entity_poly.entity_id
_entity_poly.type
_entity_poly.pdbx_seq_one_letter_code
_entity_poly.pdbx_strand_id
1 'polypeptide(L)'
;MGLPAAVIIGIAGGYGALQILERMSGHSLTLAEEAYYATHPMIFRDVVNTAKTAYAQEAEFFGENSDDDEGDAFRHCYWSTLLTGKIGAKDSGFVTSLHEEIDGNPPARKEMDLWNNAIGRNQIKWYMSNQYKVVQTLKHLVEGRLKVIRPNSAKLARAKEEFAAQGQRYSTDA
;
A
#
# COMPACT_ATOMS: atom_id res chain seq x y z
N MET A 1 -12.36 3.61 -36.03
CA MET A 1 -11.95 4.54 -34.96
C MET A 1 -12.63 4.08 -33.68
N GLY A 2 -11.91 3.33 -32.85
CA GLY A 2 -12.43 2.85 -31.57
C GLY A 2 -12.49 4.00 -30.57
N LEU A 3 -13.57 4.09 -29.81
CA LEU A 3 -13.66 5.03 -28.71
C LEU A 3 -12.57 4.71 -27.69
N PRO A 4 -11.86 5.71 -27.12
CA PRO A 4 -10.97 5.47 -25.99
C PRO A 4 -11.80 4.96 -24.80
N ALA A 5 -11.23 4.06 -24.00
CA ALA A 5 -11.87 3.30 -22.92
C ALA A 5 -12.54 4.14 -21.80
N ALA A 6 -12.47 5.47 -21.88
CA ALA A 6 -13.03 6.41 -20.91
C ALA A 6 -14.58 6.52 -20.89
N VAL A 7 -15.33 5.67 -21.62
CA VAL A 7 -16.79 5.87 -21.84
C VAL A 7 -17.71 4.87 -21.10
N ILE A 8 -17.21 4.05 -20.17
CA ILE A 8 -18.10 3.25 -19.31
C ILE A 8 -17.67 3.34 -17.84
N ILE A 9 -17.90 4.48 -17.18
CA ILE A 9 -18.44 4.58 -15.80
C ILE A 9 -19.05 5.98 -15.65
N GLY A 10 -20.36 6.07 -15.93
CA GLY A 10 -21.18 7.23 -15.63
C GLY A 10 -21.83 7.09 -14.24
N ILE A 11 -21.05 7.21 -13.17
CA ILE A 11 -21.55 7.65 -11.85
C ILE A 11 -20.52 8.64 -11.33
N ALA A 12 -20.91 9.92 -11.17
CA ALA A 12 -20.02 11.05 -10.90
C ALA A 12 -19.09 10.91 -9.68
N GLY A 13 -19.29 9.90 -8.81
CA GLY A 13 -18.38 9.59 -7.70
C GLY A 13 -17.23 8.63 -8.04
N GLY A 14 -17.37 7.77 -9.07
CA GLY A 14 -16.35 6.77 -9.42
C GLY A 14 -15.12 7.37 -10.10
N TYR A 15 -15.33 8.27 -11.07
CA TYR A 15 -14.24 8.90 -11.83
C TYR A 15 -13.32 9.76 -10.95
N GLY A 16 -13.89 10.50 -9.98
CA GLY A 16 -13.09 11.31 -9.05
C GLY A 16 -12.20 10.48 -8.13
N ALA A 17 -12.66 9.30 -7.73
CA ALA A 17 -11.86 8.38 -6.92
C ALA A 17 -10.71 7.74 -7.73
N LEU A 18 -10.89 7.50 -9.04
CA LEU A 18 -9.83 6.96 -9.91
C LEU A 18 -8.66 7.94 -10.00
N GLN A 19 -8.96 9.21 -10.30
CA GLN A 19 -7.93 10.26 -10.35
C GLN A 19 -7.17 10.44 -9.04
N ILE A 20 -7.80 10.18 -7.90
CA ILE A 20 -7.14 10.28 -6.60
C ILE A 20 -6.09 9.18 -6.47
N LEU A 21 -6.43 7.94 -6.84
CA LEU A 21 -5.50 6.82 -6.76
C LEU A 21 -4.31 7.05 -7.70
N GLU A 22 -4.56 7.48 -8.95
CA GLU A 22 -3.50 7.79 -9.92
C GLU A 22 -2.56 8.89 -9.45
N ARG A 23 -3.10 9.97 -8.88
CA ARG A 23 -2.29 11.08 -8.36
C ARG A 23 -1.42 10.66 -7.20
N MET A 24 -1.90 9.73 -6.37
CA MET A 24 -1.15 9.23 -5.22
C MET A 24 -0.09 8.21 -5.65
N SER A 25 -0.42 7.31 -6.58
CA SER A 25 0.51 6.29 -7.08
C SER A 25 1.53 6.84 -8.08
N GLY A 26 1.27 8.02 -8.65
CA GLY A 26 2.17 8.64 -9.62
C GLY A 26 2.12 7.98 -11.01
N HIS A 27 1.17 7.07 -11.23
CA HIS A 27 0.94 6.41 -12.52
C HIS A 27 -0.56 6.30 -12.82
N SER A 28 -0.90 6.16 -14.09
CA SER A 28 -2.28 5.85 -14.48
C SER A 28 -2.65 4.42 -14.09
N LEU A 29 -3.93 4.20 -13.80
CA LEU A 29 -4.43 2.84 -13.57
C LEU A 29 -4.29 2.01 -14.84
N THR A 30 -3.98 0.73 -14.66
CA THR A 30 -4.00 -0.21 -15.79
C THR A 30 -5.44 -0.45 -16.24
N LEU A 31 -5.63 -0.84 -17.51
CA LEU A 31 -6.95 -1.24 -18.00
C LEU A 31 -7.59 -2.36 -17.16
N ALA A 32 -6.76 -3.23 -16.59
CA ALA A 32 -7.23 -4.32 -15.73
C ALA A 32 -7.68 -3.81 -14.34
N GLU A 33 -6.97 -2.85 -13.74
CA GLU A 33 -7.42 -2.13 -12.54
C GLU A 33 -8.74 -1.41 -12.78
N GLU A 34 -8.84 -0.63 -13.87
CA GLU A 34 -10.06 0.09 -14.23
C GLU A 34 -11.26 -0.85 -14.37
N ALA A 35 -11.10 -1.94 -15.14
CA ALA A 35 -12.16 -2.93 -15.34
C ALA A 35 -12.58 -3.61 -14.03
N TYR A 36 -11.63 -3.92 -13.15
CA TYR A 36 -11.92 -4.52 -11.86
C TYR A 36 -12.67 -3.55 -10.94
N TYR A 37 -12.23 -2.30 -10.83
CA TYR A 37 -12.86 -1.29 -9.98
C TYR A 37 -14.22 -0.84 -10.50
N ALA A 38 -14.44 -0.86 -11.82
CA ALA A 38 -15.74 -0.62 -12.44
C ALA A 38 -16.81 -1.62 -11.96
N THR A 39 -16.40 -2.87 -11.74
CA THR A 39 -17.28 -3.97 -11.34
C THR A 39 -17.32 -4.19 -9.83
N HIS A 40 -16.39 -3.60 -9.07
CA HIS A 40 -16.27 -3.75 -7.62
C HIS A 40 -16.18 -2.37 -6.90
N PRO A 41 -17.21 -1.52 -6.98
CA PRO A 41 -17.14 -0.13 -6.50
C PRO A 41 -16.91 0.00 -4.98
N MET A 42 -17.38 -0.97 -4.19
CA MET A 42 -17.14 -0.98 -2.73
C MET A 42 -15.69 -1.34 -2.39
N ILE A 43 -15.10 -2.30 -3.11
CA ILE A 43 -13.68 -2.64 -2.99
C ILE A 43 -12.85 -1.42 -3.39
N PHE A 44 -13.20 -0.77 -4.49
CA PHE A 44 -12.50 0.40 -4.96
C PHE A 44 -12.49 1.55 -3.93
N ARG A 45 -13.63 1.81 -3.29
CA ARG A 45 -13.72 2.77 -2.17
C ARG A 45 -12.76 2.42 -1.04
N ASP A 46 -12.69 1.15 -0.66
CA ASP A 46 -11.81 0.69 0.42
C ASP A 46 -10.33 0.73 0.01
N VAL A 47 -9.99 0.46 -1.25
CA VAL A 47 -8.66 0.68 -1.84
C VAL A 47 -8.22 2.13 -1.68
N VAL A 48 -9.03 3.08 -2.17
CA VAL A 48 -8.69 4.51 -2.10
C VAL A 48 -8.53 4.97 -0.65
N ASN A 49 -9.42 4.57 0.25
CA ASN A 49 -9.36 4.99 1.65
C ASN A 49 -8.14 4.43 2.37
N THR A 50 -7.84 3.15 2.17
CA THR A 50 -6.68 2.50 2.81
C THR A 50 -5.36 2.99 2.24
N ALA A 51 -5.27 3.23 0.93
CA ALA A 51 -4.11 3.84 0.30
C ALA A 51 -3.86 5.24 0.89
N LYS A 52 -4.89 6.08 1.02
CA LYS A 52 -4.76 7.42 1.62
C LYS A 52 -4.19 7.36 3.03
N THR A 53 -4.68 6.43 3.84
CA THR A 53 -4.15 6.20 5.19
C THR A 53 -2.69 5.78 5.16
N ALA A 54 -2.28 4.90 4.25
CA ALA A 54 -0.89 4.45 4.15
C ALA A 54 0.07 5.57 3.72
N TYR A 55 -0.28 6.33 2.67
CA TYR A 55 0.50 7.49 2.21
C TYR A 55 0.61 8.58 3.27
N ALA A 56 -0.47 8.86 4.01
CA ALA A 56 -0.44 9.83 5.09
C ALA A 56 0.47 9.38 6.23
N GLN A 57 0.43 8.09 6.59
CA GLN A 57 1.26 7.52 7.65
C GLN A 57 2.74 7.49 7.27
N GLU A 58 3.06 7.17 6.01
CA GLU A 58 4.42 7.27 5.50
C GLU A 58 4.93 8.71 5.60
N ALA A 59 4.15 9.68 5.11
CA ALA A 59 4.55 11.08 5.14
C ALA A 59 4.75 11.61 6.57
N GLU A 60 3.94 11.15 7.53
CA GLU A 60 4.08 11.48 8.95
C GLU A 60 5.44 11.03 9.52
N PHE A 61 5.91 9.82 9.18
CA PHE A 61 7.17 9.29 9.73
C PHE A 61 8.41 9.67 8.93
N PHE A 62 8.27 9.75 7.61
CA PHE A 62 9.39 9.79 6.68
C PHE A 62 9.49 11.08 5.87
N GLY A 63 8.49 11.96 5.98
CA GLY A 63 8.44 13.23 5.25
C GLY A 63 7.96 13.04 3.82
N GLU A 64 8.84 13.22 2.84
CA GLU A 64 8.48 13.08 1.43
C GLU A 64 8.34 11.61 1.03
N ASN A 65 7.27 11.31 0.31
CA ASN A 65 7.04 9.99 -0.27
C ASN A 65 7.95 9.81 -1.49
N SER A 66 8.63 8.68 -1.55
CA SER A 66 9.51 8.33 -2.67
C SER A 66 9.48 6.83 -2.89
N ASP A 67 9.70 6.42 -4.14
CA ASP A 67 9.69 5.00 -4.51
C ASP A 67 10.99 4.30 -4.11
N ASP A 68 10.90 2.98 -3.97
CA ASP A 68 12.00 2.03 -3.82
C ASP A 68 12.76 2.11 -2.48
N ASP A 69 12.36 2.99 -1.56
CA ASP A 69 13.02 3.22 -0.26
C ASP A 69 12.26 2.64 0.96
N GLU A 70 12.72 2.93 2.18
CA GLU A 70 12.11 2.45 3.42
C GLU A 70 10.67 2.94 3.62
N GLY A 71 10.35 4.16 3.15
CA GLY A 71 9.00 4.72 3.22
C GLY A 71 8.06 3.97 2.29
N ASP A 72 8.53 3.66 1.08
CA ASP A 72 7.79 2.87 0.11
C ASP A 72 7.53 1.44 0.62
N ALA A 73 8.57 0.80 1.13
CA ALA A 73 8.48 -0.54 1.71
C ALA A 73 7.46 -0.59 2.87
N PHE A 74 7.51 0.42 3.75
CA PHE A 74 6.52 0.61 4.81
C PHE A 74 5.11 0.78 4.23
N ARG A 75 4.94 1.67 3.24
CA ARG A 75 3.64 1.98 2.61
C ARG A 75 3.00 0.74 2.02
N HIS A 76 3.72 -0.06 1.22
CA HIS A 76 3.18 -1.29 0.63
C HIS A 76 2.74 -2.30 1.69
N CYS A 77 3.59 -2.57 2.68
CA CYS A 77 3.28 -3.50 3.77
C CYS A 77 2.07 -3.00 4.60
N TYR A 78 2.04 -1.73 4.97
CA TYR A 78 0.96 -1.16 5.76
C TYR A 78 -0.36 -1.09 4.99
N TRP A 79 -0.33 -0.64 3.73
CA TRP A 79 -1.50 -0.60 2.86
C TRP A 79 -2.10 -2.00 2.68
N SER A 80 -1.28 -3.00 2.38
CA SER A 80 -1.75 -4.39 2.22
C SER A 80 -2.39 -4.92 3.50
N THR A 81 -1.82 -4.59 4.67
CA THR A 81 -2.40 -4.93 5.98
C THR A 81 -3.77 -4.27 6.19
N LEU A 82 -3.88 -2.97 5.92
CA LEU A 82 -5.13 -2.22 6.08
C LEU A 82 -6.22 -2.75 5.13
N LEU A 83 -5.86 -2.96 3.86
CA LEU A 83 -6.77 -3.45 2.84
C LEU A 83 -7.26 -4.86 3.17
N THR A 84 -6.38 -5.73 3.67
CA THR A 84 -6.76 -7.07 4.15
C THR A 84 -7.82 -7.02 5.23
N GLY A 85 -7.71 -6.07 6.17
CA GLY A 85 -8.73 -5.89 7.20
C GLY A 85 -10.08 -5.38 6.68
N LYS A 86 -10.15 -4.89 5.43
CA LYS A 86 -11.38 -4.43 4.78
C LYS A 86 -12.01 -5.49 3.89
N ILE A 87 -11.21 -6.15 3.07
CA ILE A 87 -11.70 -7.03 1.99
C ILE A 87 -11.23 -8.48 2.11
N GLY A 88 -10.49 -8.81 3.16
CA GLY A 88 -9.90 -10.14 3.35
C GLY A 88 -8.63 -10.37 2.54
N ALA A 89 -7.86 -11.38 2.95
CA ALA A 89 -6.50 -11.61 2.42
C ALA A 89 -6.47 -12.05 0.96
N LYS A 90 -7.52 -12.76 0.49
CA LYS A 90 -7.61 -13.21 -0.89
C LYS A 90 -7.78 -12.03 -1.85
N ASP A 91 -8.79 -11.21 -1.62
CA ASP A 91 -9.11 -10.09 -2.51
C ASP A 91 -8.05 -8.99 -2.38
N SER A 92 -7.52 -8.75 -1.19
CA SER A 92 -6.35 -7.87 -1.01
C SER A 92 -5.13 -8.37 -1.79
N GLY A 93 -4.87 -9.68 -1.82
CA GLY A 93 -3.77 -10.26 -2.59
C GLY A 93 -3.95 -10.04 -4.09
N PHE A 94 -5.17 -10.23 -4.60
CA PHE A 94 -5.50 -9.94 -6.00
C PHE A 94 -5.31 -8.46 -6.33
N VAL A 95 -5.91 -7.56 -5.55
CA VAL A 95 -5.85 -6.11 -5.79
C VAL A 95 -4.43 -5.58 -5.72
N THR A 96 -3.68 -5.93 -4.68
CA THR A 96 -2.29 -5.46 -4.54
C THR A 96 -1.40 -6.02 -5.64
N SER A 97 -1.59 -7.27 -6.07
CA SER A 97 -0.83 -7.80 -7.21
C SER A 97 -1.18 -7.10 -8.52
N LEU A 98 -2.47 -6.83 -8.74
CA LEU A 98 -2.97 -6.11 -9.91
C LEU A 98 -2.40 -4.68 -9.98
N HIS A 99 -2.25 -4.03 -8.82
CA HIS A 99 -1.63 -2.70 -8.72
C HIS A 99 -0.17 -2.69 -9.19
N GLU A 100 0.57 -3.79 -9.01
CA GLU A 100 1.98 -3.86 -9.42
C GLU A 100 2.17 -4.24 -10.91
N GLU A 101 1.09 -4.52 -11.66
CA GLU A 101 1.11 -4.85 -13.10
C GLU A 101 1.20 -3.61 -14.01
N ILE A 102 1.88 -2.55 -13.54
CA ILE A 102 2.05 -1.29 -14.27
C ILE A 102 2.95 -1.53 -15.49
N ASP A 103 2.53 -1.01 -16.65
CA ASP A 103 3.33 -1.07 -17.87
C ASP A 103 4.70 -0.40 -17.67
N GLY A 104 5.77 -1.17 -17.89
CA GLY A 104 7.15 -0.69 -17.75
C GLY A 104 7.69 -0.70 -16.31
N ASN A 105 6.96 -1.25 -15.33
CA ASN A 105 7.48 -1.43 -13.97
C ASN A 105 8.74 -2.34 -13.97
N PRO A 106 9.91 -1.86 -13.48
CA PRO A 106 11.10 -2.69 -13.41
C PRO A 106 10.85 -3.98 -12.60
N PRO A 107 11.32 -5.16 -13.05
CA PRO A 107 11.07 -6.42 -12.35
C PRO A 107 11.48 -6.42 -10.87
N ALA A 108 12.58 -5.74 -10.53
CA ALA A 108 13.05 -5.64 -9.15
C ALA A 108 12.09 -4.83 -8.27
N ARG A 109 11.54 -3.71 -8.78
CA ARG A 109 10.54 -2.88 -8.08
C ARG A 109 9.28 -3.71 -7.82
N LYS A 110 8.72 -4.30 -8.88
CA LYS A 110 7.58 -5.22 -8.76
C LYS A 110 7.81 -6.34 -7.74
N GLU A 111 9.00 -6.94 -7.69
CA GLU A 111 9.33 -7.97 -6.70
C GLU A 111 9.37 -7.43 -5.26
N MET A 112 9.89 -6.21 -5.07
CA MET A 112 9.90 -5.52 -3.78
C MET A 112 8.46 -5.27 -3.29
N ASP A 113 7.63 -4.70 -4.16
CA ASP A 113 6.25 -4.32 -3.84
C ASP A 113 5.40 -5.55 -3.51
N LEU A 114 5.47 -6.59 -4.36
CA LEU A 114 4.77 -7.85 -4.13
C LEU A 114 5.22 -8.54 -2.83
N TRP A 115 6.52 -8.51 -2.52
CA TRP A 115 7.04 -9.06 -1.27
C TRP A 115 6.52 -8.30 -0.06
N ASN A 116 6.63 -6.97 -0.07
CA ASN A 116 6.21 -6.12 1.04
C ASN A 116 4.69 -6.20 1.26
N ASN A 117 3.91 -6.22 0.18
CA ASN A 117 2.47 -6.50 0.21
C ASN A 117 2.20 -7.85 0.88
N ALA A 118 2.92 -8.91 0.51
CA ALA A 118 2.74 -10.24 1.09
C ALA A 118 3.07 -10.30 2.60
N ILE A 119 4.08 -9.55 3.08
CA ILE A 119 4.37 -9.46 4.52
C ILE A 119 3.18 -8.86 5.26
N GLY A 120 2.66 -7.71 4.82
CA GLY A 120 1.54 -7.04 5.46
C GLY A 120 0.28 -7.92 5.53
N ARG A 121 -0.03 -8.58 4.41
CA ARG A 121 -1.19 -9.47 4.30
C ARG A 121 -1.14 -10.69 5.22
N ASN A 122 0.04 -11.29 5.36
CA ASN A 122 0.18 -12.64 5.91
C ASN A 122 0.81 -12.68 7.31
N GLN A 123 1.59 -11.66 7.70
CA GLN A 123 2.35 -11.66 8.94
C GLN A 123 1.84 -10.66 9.98
N ILE A 124 1.03 -9.67 9.57
CA ILE A 124 0.45 -8.69 10.49
C ILE A 124 -1.02 -9.04 10.78
N LYS A 125 -1.40 -9.04 12.06
CA LYS A 125 -2.80 -9.24 12.50
C LYS A 125 -3.67 -8.05 12.09
N TRP A 126 -4.21 -8.10 10.88
CA TRP A 126 -5.02 -7.05 10.25
C TRP A 126 -6.33 -6.71 10.99
N TYR A 127 -6.81 -7.59 11.88
CA TYR A 127 -7.99 -7.36 12.72
C TYR A 127 -7.68 -6.54 14.00
N MET A 128 -6.40 -6.27 14.27
CA MET A 128 -5.99 -5.46 15.43
C MET A 128 -6.18 -3.95 15.16
N SER A 129 -5.86 -3.12 16.16
CA SER A 129 -5.90 -1.67 16.03
C SER A 129 -4.95 -1.15 14.94
N ASN A 130 -5.23 0.03 14.39
CA ASN A 130 -4.32 0.66 13.42
C ASN A 130 -2.94 0.92 14.03
N GLN A 131 -2.89 1.32 15.30
CA GLN A 131 -1.64 1.50 16.03
C GLN A 131 -0.80 0.21 16.07
N TYR A 132 -1.43 -0.95 16.30
CA TYR A 132 -0.72 -2.23 16.25
C TYR A 132 -0.14 -2.50 14.86
N LYS A 133 -0.92 -2.26 13.79
CA LYS A 133 -0.49 -2.49 12.41
C LYS A 133 0.70 -1.61 12.03
N VAL A 134 0.68 -0.33 12.44
CA VAL A 134 1.80 0.60 12.28
C VAL A 134 3.05 0.05 12.95
N VAL A 135 2.96 -0.30 14.23
CA VAL A 135 4.12 -0.79 15.00
C VAL A 135 4.66 -2.10 14.42
N GLN A 136 3.80 -3.02 13.99
CA GLN A 136 4.27 -4.26 13.35
C GLN A 136 4.92 -3.98 11.98
N THR A 137 4.39 -3.04 11.20
CA THR A 137 5.01 -2.66 9.93
C THR A 137 6.41 -2.07 10.17
N LEU A 138 6.55 -1.15 11.14
CA LEU A 138 7.85 -0.61 11.56
C LEU A 138 8.80 -1.71 12.04
N LYS A 139 8.31 -2.68 12.83
CA LYS A 139 9.10 -3.83 13.28
C LYS A 139 9.66 -4.63 12.09
N HIS A 140 8.80 -4.99 11.13
CA HIS A 140 9.22 -5.71 9.93
C HIS A 140 10.25 -4.94 9.11
N LEU A 141 10.10 -3.61 9.00
CA LEU A 141 11.06 -2.74 8.33
C LEU A 141 12.41 -2.73 9.07
N VAL A 142 12.41 -2.43 10.37
CA VAL A 142 13.61 -2.28 11.21
C VAL A 142 14.41 -3.58 11.32
N GLU A 143 13.72 -4.72 11.37
CA GLU A 143 14.34 -6.05 11.40
C GLU A 143 14.79 -6.53 10.02
N GLY A 144 14.61 -5.72 8.95
CA GLY A 144 15.04 -6.06 7.59
C GLY A 144 14.21 -7.14 6.91
N ARG A 145 12.96 -7.35 7.34
CA ARG A 145 12.03 -8.30 6.71
C ARG A 145 11.35 -7.73 5.47
N LEU A 146 11.32 -6.41 5.33
CA LEU A 146 10.85 -5.73 4.12
C LEU A 146 12.00 -5.54 3.13
N LYS A 147 11.70 -5.65 1.83
CA LYS A 147 12.66 -5.38 0.76
C LYS A 147 12.70 -3.87 0.48
N VAL A 148 13.90 -3.36 0.26
CA VAL A 148 14.20 -1.97 -0.09
C VAL A 148 15.27 -2.00 -1.18
N ILE A 149 15.09 -1.24 -2.26
CA ILE A 149 16.02 -1.22 -3.41
C ILE A 149 16.96 -0.02 -3.33
N ARG A 150 16.47 1.13 -2.84
CA ARG A 150 17.22 2.38 -2.67
C ARG A 150 17.22 2.80 -1.21
N PRO A 151 18.09 2.20 -0.37
CA PRO A 151 18.12 2.51 1.05
C PRO A 151 18.37 4.00 1.33
N ASN A 152 17.56 4.55 2.22
CA ASN A 152 17.65 5.89 2.76
C ASN A 152 17.88 5.80 4.27
N SER A 153 19.14 6.00 4.67
CA SER A 153 19.56 5.86 6.06
C SER A 153 18.82 6.80 7.02
N ALA A 154 18.36 7.96 6.56
CA ALA A 154 17.56 8.88 7.38
C ALA A 154 16.16 8.31 7.65
N LYS A 155 15.49 7.77 6.62
CA LYS A 155 14.18 7.10 6.79
C LYS A 155 14.31 5.85 7.67
N LEU A 156 15.36 5.05 7.50
CA LEU A 156 15.62 3.91 8.39
C LEU A 156 15.86 4.33 9.84
N ALA A 157 16.58 5.44 10.08
CA ALA A 157 16.77 5.98 11.42
C ALA A 157 15.44 6.42 12.04
N ARG A 158 14.59 7.12 11.28
CA ARG A 158 13.22 7.48 11.73
C ARG A 158 12.37 6.25 12.04
N ALA A 159 12.41 5.21 11.20
CA ALA A 159 11.67 3.96 11.47
C ALA A 159 12.09 3.33 12.81
N LYS A 160 13.38 3.37 13.15
CA LYS A 160 13.90 2.86 14.43
C LYS A 160 13.44 3.71 15.62
N GLU A 161 13.46 5.03 15.48
CA GLU A 161 12.97 5.96 16.50
C GLU A 161 11.48 5.75 16.78
N GLU A 162 10.66 5.69 15.72
CA GLU A 162 9.22 5.46 15.83
C GLU A 162 8.89 4.08 16.40
N PHE A 163 9.62 3.04 15.96
CA PHE A 163 9.46 1.71 16.54
C PHE A 163 9.83 1.68 18.03
N ALA A 164 10.90 2.37 18.44
CA ALA A 164 11.29 2.43 19.85
C ALA A 164 10.27 3.21 20.70
N ALA A 165 9.74 4.31 20.18
CA ALA A 165 8.76 5.15 20.87
C ALA A 165 7.41 4.45 21.05
N GLN A 166 6.98 3.67 20.05
CA GLN A 166 5.66 3.06 20.00
C GLN A 166 5.66 1.56 20.40
N GLY A 167 6.82 0.90 20.36
CA GLY A 167 6.98 -0.55 20.45
C GLY A 167 6.77 -1.16 21.83
N GLN A 168 6.94 -0.39 22.92
CA GLN A 168 6.81 -0.93 24.28
C GLN A 168 5.41 -1.47 24.61
N ARG A 169 4.37 -1.06 23.86
CA ARG A 169 2.97 -1.47 24.11
C ARG A 169 2.47 -2.58 23.19
N TYR A 170 3.19 -2.88 22.10
CA TYR A 170 2.70 -3.78 21.04
C TYR A 170 3.75 -4.80 20.58
N SER A 171 4.85 -5.00 21.33
CA SER A 171 5.94 -5.93 20.98
C SER A 171 5.63 -7.40 21.26
N THR A 172 4.61 -7.71 22.06
CA THR A 172 4.26 -9.09 22.40
C THR A 172 3.22 -9.62 21.43
N ASP A 173 3.58 -10.67 20.69
CA ASP A 173 2.66 -11.56 20.01
C ASP A 173 1.78 -12.24 21.07
N ALA A 174 0.63 -11.63 21.40
CA ALA A 174 -0.45 -12.28 22.13
C ALA A 174 -1.34 -13.07 21.16
#